data_AF-A0A820YAT7-F1
#
_entry.id   AF-A0A820YAT7-F1
#
_cell.length_a   1.000
_cell.length_b   1.000
_cell.length_c   1.000
_cell.angle_alpha   90.00
_cell.angle_beta   90.00
_cell.angle_gamma   90.00
#
_symmetry.space_group_name_H-M   'P 1'
#
loop_
_entity.id
_entity.type
_entity.pdbx_description
1 polymer ?
#
loop_
_entity_poly.entity_id
_entity_poly.type
_entity_poly.pdbx_seq_one_letter_code
_entity_poly.pdbx_strand_id
1 'polypeptide(L)'
;MISAIKTKQVNFNELWPIVLSTVRSVINMSQYGHTDKSTWHTRFFDIYDLCAATPDSYAERLYEETKKFLEDHCRSMEKDIAESEQNTLSIYVKNWTEYKMGAEHLNSLYAYLNNTLVKKHQVIDPGNNMMLEYNIELDDQSPVEIGEVKFNLLN
;
A
#
# COMPACT_ATOMS: atom_id res chain seq x y z
N MET A 1 -18.50 -15.51 25.01
CA MET A 1 -17.29 -16.32 24.77
C MET A 1 -16.43 -15.58 23.77
N ILE A 2 -15.34 -14.96 24.23
CA ILE A 2 -14.34 -14.37 23.33
C ILE A 2 -13.58 -15.55 22.76
N SER A 3 -13.87 -15.95 21.53
CA SER A 3 -13.09 -16.96 20.82
C SER A 3 -11.69 -16.39 20.61
N ALA A 4 -10.71 -16.96 21.30
CA ALA A 4 -9.30 -16.70 21.06
C ALA A 4 -9.02 -16.87 19.56
N ILE A 5 -8.54 -15.80 18.91
CA ILE A 5 -8.07 -15.83 17.53
C ILE A 5 -6.87 -16.79 17.54
N LYS A 6 -7.08 -18.02 17.08
CA LYS A 6 -6.00 -19.00 16.94
C LYS A 6 -4.97 -18.39 16.00
N THR A 7 -3.74 -18.31 16.47
CA THR A 7 -2.60 -17.93 15.64
C THR A 7 -2.51 -18.90 14.47
N LYS A 8 -2.89 -18.41 13.29
CA LYS A 8 -2.79 -19.17 12.05
C LYS A 8 -1.33 -19.15 11.65
N GLN A 9 -0.76 -20.32 11.37
CA GLN A 9 0.56 -20.37 10.75
C GLN A 9 0.39 -19.90 9.32
N VAL A 10 0.81 -18.66 9.05
CA VAL A 10 0.65 -18.00 7.76
C VAL A 10 1.95 -18.11 6.97
N ASN A 11 1.84 -18.48 5.70
CA ASN A 11 2.96 -18.48 4.76
C ASN A 11 2.89 -17.23 3.85
N PHE A 12 3.84 -16.33 4.02
CA PHE A 12 3.93 -15.12 3.21
C PHE A 12 4.00 -15.42 1.71
N ASN A 13 4.80 -16.42 1.31
CA ASN A 13 5.06 -16.72 -0.10
C ASN A 13 3.83 -17.32 -0.80
N GLU A 14 2.84 -17.80 -0.04
CA GLU A 14 1.57 -18.29 -0.58
C GLU A 14 0.51 -17.18 -0.64
N LEU A 15 0.41 -16.33 0.38
CA LEU A 15 -0.60 -15.26 0.42
C LEU A 15 -0.22 -14.04 -0.40
N TRP A 16 1.06 -13.65 -0.40
CA TRP A 16 1.50 -12.43 -1.08
C TRP A 16 1.15 -12.41 -2.57
N PRO A 17 1.37 -13.47 -3.37
CA PRO A 17 0.97 -13.46 -4.78
C PRO A 17 -0.53 -13.21 -4.98
N ILE A 18 -1.37 -13.71 -4.07
CA ILE A 18 -2.83 -13.55 -4.12
C ILE A 18 -3.21 -12.11 -3.75
N VAL A 19 -2.64 -11.57 -2.66
CA VAL A 19 -2.81 -10.16 -2.29
C VAL A 19 -2.35 -9.24 -3.42
N LEU A 20 -1.13 -9.44 -3.93
CA LEU A 20 -0.54 -8.67 -5.02
C LEU A 20 -1.41 -8.69 -6.28
N SER A 21 -2.07 -9.82 -6.59
CA SER A 21 -2.98 -9.88 -7.74
C SER A 21 -4.14 -8.88 -7.60
N THR A 22 -4.72 -8.76 -6.40
CA THR A 22 -5.75 -7.75 -6.12
C THR A 22 -5.16 -6.34 -6.12
N VAL A 23 -3.98 -6.14 -5.53
CA VAL A 23 -3.30 -4.83 -5.55
C VAL A 23 -3.13 -4.33 -6.99
N ARG A 24 -2.66 -5.21 -7.89
CA ARG A 24 -2.49 -4.91 -9.31
C ARG A 24 -3.82 -4.59 -10.00
N SER A 25 -4.87 -5.36 -9.73
CA SER A 25 -6.21 -5.12 -10.30
C SER A 25 -6.80 -3.78 -9.88
N VAL A 26 -6.55 -3.36 -8.63
CA VAL A 26 -7.04 -2.11 -8.05
C VAL A 26 -6.26 -0.92 -8.61
N ILE A 27 -4.92 -0.96 -8.58
CA ILE A 27 -4.09 0.19 -8.99
C ILE A 27 -4.23 0.50 -10.48
N ASN A 28 -4.38 -0.52 -11.33
CA ASN A 28 -4.56 -0.35 -12.76
C ASN A 28 -5.96 0.11 -13.14
N MET A 29 -6.91 0.18 -12.19
CA MET A 29 -8.35 0.39 -12.41
C MET A 29 -9.02 -0.60 -13.40
N SER A 30 -8.26 -1.50 -14.02
CA SER A 30 -8.67 -2.43 -15.08
C SER A 30 -9.74 -3.43 -14.62
N GLN A 31 -9.82 -3.69 -13.32
CA GLN A 31 -10.73 -4.70 -12.73
C GLN A 31 -11.31 -4.29 -11.39
N TYR A 32 -11.14 -3.05 -10.94
CA TYR A 32 -11.68 -2.61 -9.65
C TYR A 32 -13.21 -2.76 -9.57
N GLY A 33 -13.92 -2.52 -10.68
CA GLY A 33 -15.37 -2.79 -10.80
C GLY A 33 -15.77 -4.27 -10.91
N HIS A 34 -14.80 -5.17 -11.09
CA HIS A 34 -15.01 -6.62 -11.21
C HIS A 34 -14.50 -7.40 -9.99
N THR A 35 -13.80 -6.75 -9.06
CA THR A 35 -13.40 -7.39 -7.80
C THR A 35 -14.65 -7.51 -6.95
N ASP A 36 -15.18 -8.72 -6.86
CA ASP A 36 -16.37 -8.96 -6.06
C ASP A 36 -16.12 -8.60 -4.59
N LYS A 37 -17.16 -8.16 -3.89
CA LYS A 37 -17.08 -7.72 -2.50
C LYS A 37 -16.52 -8.80 -1.56
N SER A 38 -16.71 -10.08 -1.87
CA SER A 38 -16.18 -11.20 -1.08
C SER A 38 -14.67 -11.33 -1.23
N THR A 39 -14.15 -11.21 -2.45
CA THR A 39 -12.72 -11.19 -2.74
C THR A 39 -12.04 -10.02 -2.02
N TRP A 40 -12.61 -8.81 -2.13
CA TRP A 40 -12.13 -7.62 -1.42
C TRP A 40 -12.12 -7.84 0.10
N HIS A 41 -13.21 -8.39 0.65
CA HIS A 41 -13.31 -8.69 2.08
C HIS A 41 -12.28 -9.73 2.54
N THR A 42 -12.02 -10.75 1.72
CA THR A 42 -11.00 -11.77 2.00
C THR A 42 -9.61 -11.15 2.00
N ARG A 43 -9.31 -10.20 1.10
CA ARG A 43 -8.02 -9.51 1.09
C ARG A 43 -7.74 -8.73 2.38
N PHE A 44 -8.77 -8.13 3.00
CA PHE A 44 -8.62 -7.51 4.33
C PHE A 44 -8.14 -8.51 5.38
N PHE A 45 -8.73 -9.70 5.40
CA PHE A 45 -8.33 -10.75 6.34
C PHE A 45 -6.94 -11.29 6.04
N ASP A 46 -6.57 -11.46 4.77
CA ASP A 46 -5.22 -11.93 4.41
C ASP A 46 -4.14 -10.93 4.85
N ILE A 47 -4.38 -9.63 4.68
CA ILE A 47 -3.45 -8.58 5.15
C ILE A 47 -3.39 -8.59 6.68
N TYR A 48 -4.53 -8.71 7.36
CA TYR A 48 -4.58 -8.84 8.81
C TYR A 48 -3.79 -10.08 9.29
N ASP A 49 -4.03 -11.24 8.70
CA ASP A 49 -3.38 -12.52 9.02
C ASP A 49 -1.85 -12.41 8.84
N LEU A 50 -1.38 -11.74 7.78
CA LEU A 50 0.04 -11.47 7.57
C LEU A 50 0.64 -10.55 8.64
N CYS A 51 -0.08 -9.50 9.02
CA CYS A 51 0.38 -8.55 10.03
C CYS A 51 0.33 -9.12 11.46
N ALA A 52 -0.62 -10.01 11.74
CA ALA A 52 -0.84 -10.62 13.06
C ALA A 52 -0.20 -12.02 13.18
N ALA A 53 0.59 -12.44 12.18
CA ALA A 53 1.27 -13.73 12.18
C ALA A 53 2.21 -13.91 13.38
N THR A 54 2.41 -15.16 13.79
CA THR A 54 3.32 -15.55 14.87
C THR A 54 4.21 -16.72 14.44
N PRO A 55 5.46 -16.85 14.93
CA PRO A 55 6.09 -16.05 15.99
C PRO A 55 6.43 -14.62 15.58
N ASP A 56 6.69 -14.39 14.28
CA ASP A 56 7.06 -13.09 13.74
C ASP A 56 5.97 -12.56 12.80
N SER A 57 5.74 -11.25 12.85
CA SER A 57 4.83 -10.54 11.95
C SER A 57 5.47 -10.35 10.57
N TYR A 58 4.66 -10.42 9.51
CA TYR A 58 5.10 -10.08 8.15
C TYR A 58 4.80 -8.63 7.76
N ALA A 59 4.41 -7.76 8.70
CA ALA A 59 4.00 -6.40 8.38
C ALA A 59 5.08 -5.64 7.58
N GLU A 60 6.32 -5.59 8.08
CA GLU A 60 7.41 -4.84 7.44
C GLU A 60 7.70 -5.36 6.03
N ARG A 61 7.84 -6.69 5.88
CA ARG A 61 8.01 -7.32 4.57
C ARG A 61 6.85 -7.04 3.62
N LEU A 62 5.60 -7.07 4.11
CA LEU A 62 4.42 -6.75 3.33
C LEU A 62 4.46 -5.30 2.83
N TYR A 63 4.87 -4.37 3.69
CA TYR A 63 5.06 -2.97 3.33
C TYR A 63 6.10 -2.81 2.23
N GLU A 64 7.29 -3.37 2.39
CA GLU A 64 8.40 -3.26 1.44
C GLU A 64 8.03 -3.84 0.06
N GLU A 65 7.45 -5.04 0.02
CA GLU A 65 7.03 -5.70 -1.22
C GLU A 65 5.93 -4.91 -1.93
N THR A 66 4.99 -4.32 -1.17
CA THR A 66 3.93 -3.47 -1.73
C THR A 66 4.49 -2.15 -2.25
N LYS A 67 5.35 -1.49 -1.48
CA LYS A 67 6.02 -0.25 -1.86
C LYS A 67 6.82 -0.45 -3.15
N LYS A 68 7.65 -1.49 -3.21
CA LYS A 68 8.43 -1.84 -4.40
C LYS A 68 7.54 -2.03 -5.62
N PHE A 69 6.45 -2.78 -5.48
CA PHE A 69 5.50 -2.97 -6.58
C PHE A 69 4.90 -1.65 -7.08
N LEU A 70 4.48 -0.77 -6.15
CA LEU A 70 3.91 0.53 -6.50
C LEU A 70 4.95 1.44 -7.18
N GLU A 71 6.18 1.50 -6.68
CA GLU A 71 7.25 2.25 -7.32
C GLU A 71 7.58 1.73 -8.73
N ASP A 72 7.62 0.41 -8.91
CA ASP A 72 7.84 -0.19 -10.24
C ASP A 72 6.67 0.12 -11.19
N HIS A 73 5.45 0.16 -10.67
CA HIS A 73 4.28 0.58 -11.43
C HIS A 73 4.35 2.07 -11.81
N CYS A 74 4.78 2.95 -10.89
CA CYS A 74 5.07 4.36 -11.17
C CYS A 74 6.07 4.51 -12.32
N ARG A 75 7.24 3.84 -12.20
CA ARG A 75 8.29 3.83 -13.23
C ARG A 75 7.79 3.36 -14.60
N SER A 76 6.89 2.37 -14.64
CA SER A 76 6.27 1.92 -15.90
C SER A 76 5.42 3.00 -16.54
N MET A 77 4.56 3.67 -15.76
CA MET A 77 3.73 4.76 -16.27
C MET A 77 4.57 5.96 -16.73
N GLU A 78 5.65 6.28 -16.03
CA GLU A 78 6.60 7.33 -16.42
C GLU A 78 7.22 7.03 -17.79
N LYS A 79 7.64 5.78 -18.00
CA LYS A 79 8.17 5.32 -19.28
C LYS A 79 7.12 5.43 -20.39
N ASP A 80 5.89 4.99 -20.15
CA ASP A 80 4.79 5.07 -21.13
C ASP A 80 4.48 6.53 -21.53
N ILE A 81 4.57 7.45 -20.56
CA ILE A 81 4.41 8.90 -20.81
C ILE A 81 5.59 9.45 -21.61
N ALA A 82 6.84 9.09 -21.25
CA ALA A 82 8.05 9.57 -21.92
C ALA A 82 8.16 9.09 -23.37
N GLU A 83 7.68 7.88 -23.67
CA GLU A 83 7.64 7.31 -25.02
C GLU A 83 6.48 7.86 -25.86
N SER A 84 5.54 8.60 -25.26
CA SER A 84 4.43 9.22 -26.00
C SER A 84 4.88 10.49 -26.75
N GLU A 85 5.00 10.38 -28.08
CA GLU A 85 5.40 11.50 -28.95
C GLU A 85 4.33 12.61 -29.07
N GLN A 86 3.06 12.29 -28.76
CA GLN A 86 1.93 13.22 -28.77
C GLN A 86 0.97 12.91 -27.61
N ASN A 87 0.27 13.93 -27.10
CA ASN A 87 -0.72 13.81 -26.02
C ASN A 87 -0.14 13.44 -24.63
N THR A 88 1.15 13.70 -24.38
CA THR A 88 1.84 13.44 -23.10
C THR A 88 1.07 13.95 -21.89
N LEU A 89 0.53 15.17 -21.95
CA LEU A 89 -0.28 15.74 -20.86
C LEU A 89 -1.60 14.99 -20.64
N SER A 90 -2.26 14.55 -21.72
CA SER A 90 -3.52 13.80 -21.60
C SER A 90 -3.28 12.40 -21.03
N ILE A 91 -2.19 11.74 -21.44
CA ILE A 91 -1.78 10.43 -20.93
C ILE A 91 -1.39 10.55 -19.46
N TYR A 92 -0.63 11.59 -19.10
CA TYR A 92 -0.31 11.93 -17.72
C TYR A 92 -1.57 12.07 -16.86
N VAL A 93 -2.50 12.94 -17.27
CA VAL A 93 -3.70 13.24 -16.47
C VAL A 93 -4.53 11.97 -16.27
N LYS A 94 -4.65 11.14 -17.32
CA LYS A 94 -5.33 9.85 -17.23
C LYS A 94 -4.63 8.92 -16.24
N ASN A 95 -3.35 8.63 -16.45
CA ASN A 95 -2.58 7.69 -15.63
C ASN A 95 -2.54 8.13 -14.16
N TRP A 96 -2.36 9.42 -13.90
CA TRP A 96 -2.37 9.97 -12.55
C TRP A 96 -3.73 9.85 -11.88
N THR A 97 -4.82 10.09 -12.62
CA THR A 97 -6.18 9.96 -12.07
C THR A 97 -6.49 8.51 -11.71
N GLU A 98 -6.15 7.56 -12.59
CA GLU A 98 -6.32 6.13 -12.36
C GLU A 98 -5.49 5.66 -11.16
N TYR A 99 -4.21 6.03 -11.12
CA TYR A 99 -3.31 5.72 -10.01
C TYR A 99 -3.84 6.27 -8.69
N LYS A 100 -4.22 7.55 -8.64
CA LYS A 100 -4.71 8.20 -7.41
C LYS A 100 -5.94 7.49 -6.85
N MET A 101 -6.91 7.16 -7.71
CA MET A 101 -8.11 6.42 -7.29
C MET A 101 -7.76 5.03 -6.77
N GLY A 102 -6.88 4.31 -7.47
CA GLY A 102 -6.40 3.01 -7.03
C GLY A 102 -5.66 3.08 -5.69
N ALA A 103 -4.80 4.07 -5.51
CA ALA A 103 -4.03 4.31 -4.29
C ALA A 103 -4.94 4.61 -3.09
N GLU A 104 -6.00 5.39 -3.25
CA GLU A 104 -7.00 5.63 -2.20
C GLU A 104 -7.69 4.34 -1.73
N HIS A 105 -8.01 3.45 -2.67
CA HIS A 105 -8.59 2.13 -2.37
C HIS A 105 -7.58 1.20 -1.71
N LEU A 106 -6.34 1.19 -2.16
CA LEU A 106 -5.26 0.45 -1.49
C LEU A 106 -5.02 0.98 -0.08
N ASN A 107 -5.08 2.29 0.13
CA ASN A 107 -4.91 2.84 1.48
C ASN A 107 -5.95 2.29 2.45
N SER A 108 -7.20 2.19 1.98
CA SER A 108 -8.29 1.58 2.73
C SER A 108 -8.04 0.09 2.97
N LEU A 109 -7.61 -0.66 1.95
CA LEU A 109 -7.32 -2.09 2.05
C LEU A 109 -6.20 -2.38 3.07
N TYR A 110 -5.18 -1.53 3.11
CA TYR A 110 -4.02 -1.63 3.98
C TYR A 110 -4.19 -0.89 5.31
N ALA A 111 -5.40 -0.46 5.69
CA ALA A 111 -5.62 0.32 6.91
C ALA A 111 -5.04 -0.32 8.18
N TYR A 112 -5.08 -1.64 8.31
CA TYR A 112 -4.46 -2.32 9.47
C TYR A 112 -2.93 -2.21 9.46
N LEU A 113 -2.29 -2.41 8.30
CA LEU A 113 -0.86 -2.26 8.11
C LEU A 113 -0.43 -0.82 8.40
N ASN A 114 -1.12 0.17 7.81
CA ASN A 114 -0.84 1.60 8.01
C ASN A 114 -0.89 1.96 9.51
N ASN A 115 -1.94 1.54 10.20
CA ASN A 115 -2.06 1.78 11.65
C ASN A 115 -1.00 1.05 12.48
N THR A 116 -0.47 -0.08 12.00
CA THR A 116 0.49 -0.90 12.76
C THR A 116 1.93 -0.47 12.56
N LEU A 117 2.33 -0.09 11.34
CA LEU A 117 3.71 0.27 11.02
C LEU A 117 3.94 1.78 11.00
N VAL A 118 3.14 2.52 10.25
CA VAL A 118 3.32 3.97 10.05
C VAL A 118 3.12 4.70 11.37
N LYS A 119 2.05 4.39 12.10
CA LYS A 119 1.80 5.01 13.41
C LYS A 119 2.76 4.55 14.50
N LYS A 120 3.32 3.33 14.43
CA LYS A 120 4.39 2.93 15.37
C LYS A 120 5.66 3.75 15.12
N HIS A 121 6.07 3.96 13.88
CA HIS A 121 7.23 4.79 13.57
C HIS A 121 7.03 6.26 13.95
N GLN A 122 5.80 6.79 13.83
CA GLN A 122 5.47 8.14 14.32
C GLN A 122 5.49 8.26 15.86
N VAL A 123 5.31 7.18 16.61
CA VAL A 123 5.28 7.15 18.09
C VAL A 123 6.63 6.77 18.70
N ILE A 124 7.51 6.10 17.95
CA ILE A 124 8.82 5.61 18.43
C ILE A 124 9.89 6.72 18.41
N ASP A 125 9.58 7.95 18.01
CA ASP A 125 10.46 9.10 18.28
C ASP A 125 10.44 9.42 19.80
N PRO A 126 11.48 9.06 20.59
CA PRO A 126 11.39 9.01 22.05
C PRO A 126 11.37 10.39 22.72
N GLY A 127 11.34 11.48 21.95
CA GLY A 127 11.41 12.85 22.44
C GLY A 127 10.06 13.56 22.63
N ASN A 128 9.00 13.19 21.90
CA ASN A 128 7.80 14.01 21.80
C ASN A 128 6.50 13.24 22.05
N ASN A 129 6.18 13.05 23.33
CA ASN A 129 4.81 12.76 23.74
C ASN A 129 4.00 14.06 23.76
N MET A 130 3.61 14.58 22.60
CA MET A 130 2.53 15.56 22.46
C MET A 130 2.20 15.80 20.99
N MET A 131 0.91 15.70 20.67
CA MET A 131 0.35 16.20 19.41
C MET A 131 0.86 17.61 19.10
N LEU A 132 1.73 17.75 18.09
CA LEU A 132 1.98 19.02 17.42
C LEU A 132 2.25 18.75 15.93
N GLU A 133 1.28 19.10 15.11
CA GLU A 133 1.48 19.53 13.73
C GLU A 133 2.50 20.68 13.73
N TYR A 134 3.80 20.38 13.64
CA TYR A 134 4.78 21.38 13.24
C TYR A 134 6.05 20.74 12.70
N ASN A 135 6.13 20.68 11.37
CA ASN A 135 7.36 20.74 10.57
C ASN A 135 8.60 20.05 11.17
N ILE A 136 8.50 18.75 11.43
CA ILE A 136 9.69 17.90 11.49
C ILE A 136 9.93 17.49 10.04
N GLU A 137 11.08 17.82 9.48
CA GLU A 137 11.56 17.18 8.25
C GLU A 137 11.56 15.68 8.50
N LEU A 138 10.50 15.01 8.06
CA LEU A 138 10.41 13.55 8.09
C LEU A 138 11.62 13.04 7.33
N ASP A 139 12.45 12.25 8.00
CA ASP A 139 13.50 11.48 7.31
C ASP A 139 12.86 10.81 6.10
N ASP A 140 13.38 11.06 4.89
CA ASP A 140 12.82 10.61 3.61
C ASP A 140 12.71 9.07 3.53
N GLN A 141 13.33 8.37 4.49
CA GLN A 141 13.28 6.92 4.67
C GLN A 141 12.13 6.42 5.56
N SER A 142 11.37 7.29 6.23
CA SER A 142 10.26 6.89 7.10
C SER A 142 9.11 6.26 6.30
N PRO A 143 8.50 5.15 6.75
CA PRO A 143 7.40 4.54 6.04
C PRO A 143 6.19 5.48 6.02
N VAL A 144 5.72 5.84 4.82
CA VAL A 144 4.45 6.53 4.57
C VAL A 144 3.30 5.55 4.42
N GLU A 145 2.05 6.00 4.50
CA GLU A 145 0.90 5.13 4.23
C GLU A 145 0.92 4.59 2.78
N ILE A 146 0.36 3.41 2.55
CA ILE A 146 0.39 2.77 1.21
C ILE A 146 -0.25 3.66 0.13
N GLY A 147 -1.28 4.44 0.46
CA GLY A 147 -1.90 5.39 -0.47
C GLY A 147 -1.05 6.62 -0.78
N GLU A 148 -0.01 6.88 0.00
CA GLU A 148 0.87 8.04 -0.13
C GLU A 148 2.20 7.69 -0.81
N VAL A 149 2.40 6.43 -1.20
CA VAL A 149 3.58 6.01 -1.98
C VAL A 149 3.61 6.83 -3.27
N LYS A 150 4.65 7.66 -3.38
CA LYS A 150 4.66 8.77 -4.34
C LYS A 150 4.78 8.27 -5.78
N PHE A 151 3.97 8.87 -6.64
CA PHE A 151 4.19 8.90 -8.08
C PHE A 151 5.05 10.13 -8.38
N ASN A 152 6.36 9.95 -8.48
CA ASN A 152 7.31 11.05 -8.61
C ASN A 152 7.62 11.34 -10.09
N LEU A 153 6.77 12.12 -10.74
CA LEU A 153 7.01 12.55 -12.13
C LEU A 153 7.87 13.81 -12.28
N LEU A 154 8.20 14.48 -11.17
CA LEU A 154 8.97 15.71 -11.17
C LEU A 154 9.97 15.64 -10.02
N ASN A 155 11.25 15.47 -10.37
CA ASN A 155 12.38 15.70 -9.48
C ASN A 155 12.39 17.16 -8.99
#